data_AF-K1T6F1-F1
#
_entry.id   AF-K1T6F1-F1
#
_cell.length_a   1.000
_cell.length_b   1.000
_cell.length_c   1.000
_cell.angle_alpha   90.00
_cell.angle_beta   90.00
_cell.angle_gamma   90.00
#
_symmetry.space_group_name_H-M   'P 1'
#
loop_
_entity.id
_entity.type
_entity.pdbx_description
1 polymer ?
#
loop_
_entity_poly.entity_id
_entity_poly.type
_entity_poly.pdbx_seq_one_letter_code
_entity_poly.pdbx_strand_id
1 'polypeptide(L)'
;ILGSTETGELQLREDNIGLFASCDVADPEVIEKANKGELRGWSFGFYSCADEWKDADDGMQHRYLKDIDMSEVSILSVTPAYIATSIEQRSDQEKAFERRSYEDESQVVKETAKQEKKEKNDEDEEEKRALISRYKHEVEFLKMKGGQYNEK
;
A
#
# COMPACT_ATOMS: atom_id res chain seq x y z
N ILE A 1 -22.09 -7.83 3.92
CA ILE A 1 -21.47 -7.59 5.24
C ILE A 1 -21.02 -8.96 5.74
N LEU A 2 -19.74 -9.11 6.09
CA LEU A 2 -19.14 -10.42 6.44
C LEU A 2 -19.19 -10.73 7.94
N GLY A 3 -19.37 -9.72 8.77
CA GLY A 3 -19.52 -9.84 10.22
C GLY A 3 -19.78 -8.47 10.83
N SER A 4 -20.26 -8.47 12.08
CA SER A 4 -20.46 -7.25 12.88
C SER A 4 -19.81 -7.40 14.25
N THR A 5 -19.35 -6.28 14.81
CA THR A 5 -18.88 -6.24 16.19
C THR A 5 -20.04 -6.39 17.18
N GLU A 6 -21.26 -6.03 16.79
CA GLU A 6 -22.46 -6.16 17.62
C GLU A 6 -22.91 -7.63 17.75
N THR A 7 -22.75 -8.42 16.68
CA THR A 7 -23.09 -9.84 16.65
C THR A 7 -21.97 -10.72 17.22
N GLY A 8 -20.77 -10.15 17.42
CA GLY A 8 -19.59 -10.83 17.91
C GLY A 8 -18.84 -11.65 16.85
N GLU A 9 -19.33 -11.65 15.60
CA GLU A 9 -18.69 -12.33 14.47
C GLU A 9 -17.38 -11.65 14.06
N LEU A 10 -17.27 -10.34 14.32
CA LEU A 10 -16.06 -9.53 14.12
C LEU A 10 -15.52 -9.04 15.46
N GLN A 11 -14.29 -9.41 15.78
CA GLN A 11 -13.54 -8.88 16.92
C GLN A 11 -12.53 -7.84 16.44
N LEU A 12 -12.64 -6.63 16.98
CA LEU A 12 -11.70 -5.53 16.74
C LEU A 12 -11.08 -5.05 18.05
N ARG A 13 -9.78 -4.83 18.05
CA ARG A 13 -9.08 -4.18 19.16
C ARG A 13 -7.79 -3.54 18.66
N GLU A 14 -7.37 -2.47 19.31
CA GLU A 14 -6.01 -1.94 19.14
C GLU A 14 -5.05 -2.69 20.07
N ASP A 15 -3.83 -2.93 19.60
CA ASP A 15 -2.71 -3.39 20.43
C ASP A 15 -1.41 -2.70 20.06
N ASN A 16 -0.32 -3.13 20.69
CA ASN A 16 1.01 -2.53 20.52
C ASN A 16 1.58 -2.67 19.10
N ILE A 17 0.95 -3.45 18.22
CA ILE A 17 1.32 -3.62 16.81
C ILE A 17 0.41 -2.76 15.92
N GLY A 18 -0.88 -2.67 16.25
CA GLY A 18 -1.85 -1.83 15.56
C GLY A 18 -3.28 -2.32 15.71
N LEU A 19 -4.10 -2.15 14.67
CA LEU A 19 -5.48 -2.64 14.65
C LEU A 19 -5.51 -4.15 14.39
N PHE A 20 -5.97 -4.92 15.37
CA PHE A 20 -6.26 -6.34 15.25
C PHE A 20 -7.71 -6.56 14.81
N ALA A 21 -7.90 -7.45 13.83
CA ALA A 21 -9.21 -7.90 13.37
C ALA A 21 -9.26 -9.43 13.26
N SER A 22 -10.34 -10.04 13.75
CA SER A 22 -10.65 -11.46 13.58
C SER A 22 -12.13 -11.60 13.26
N CYS A 23 -12.46 -12.35 12.22
CA CYS A 23 -13.84 -12.53 11.77
C CYS A 23 -14.11 -13.98 11.40
N ASP A 24 -15.24 -14.53 11.86
CA ASP A 24 -15.75 -15.80 11.35
C ASP A 24 -16.54 -15.55 10.07
N VAL A 25 -16.12 -16.16 8.96
CA VAL A 25 -16.69 -15.90 7.63
C VAL A 25 -17.36 -17.15 7.09
N ALA A 26 -18.67 -17.07 6.84
CA ALA A 26 -19.46 -18.13 6.22
C ALA A 26 -19.76 -17.89 4.72
N ASP A 27 -19.31 -16.76 4.18
CA ASP A 27 -19.53 -16.41 2.78
C ASP A 27 -18.75 -17.35 1.83
N PRO A 28 -19.43 -18.13 0.97
CA PRO A 28 -18.78 -19.11 0.11
C PRO A 28 -17.74 -18.51 -0.85
N GLU A 29 -17.97 -17.30 -1.35
CA GLU A 29 -17.05 -16.66 -2.31
C GLU A 29 -15.75 -16.24 -1.62
N VAL A 30 -15.85 -15.73 -0.38
CA VAL A 30 -14.67 -15.37 0.42
C VAL A 30 -13.89 -16.62 0.80
N ILE A 31 -14.57 -17.69 1.21
CA ILE A 31 -13.96 -18.99 1.52
C ILE A 31 -13.24 -19.56 0.30
N GLU A 32 -13.84 -19.50 -0.89
CA GLU A 32 -13.21 -19.97 -2.12
C GLU A 32 -11.93 -19.19 -2.45
N LYS A 33 -11.97 -17.85 -2.35
CA LYS A 33 -10.79 -16.99 -2.55
C LYS A 33 -9.70 -17.28 -1.51
N ALA A 34 -10.08 -17.54 -0.27
CA ALA A 34 -9.16 -17.93 0.80
C ALA A 34 -8.45 -19.25 0.47
N ASN A 35 -9.22 -20.28 0.11
CA ASN A 35 -8.69 -21.58 -0.28
C ASN A 35 -7.78 -21.54 -1.53
N LYS A 36 -8.02 -20.61 -2.46
CA LYS A 36 -7.16 -20.36 -3.62
C LYS A 36 -5.93 -19.49 -3.30
N GLY A 37 -5.80 -18.97 -2.08
CA GLY A 37 -4.72 -18.05 -1.70
C GLY A 37 -4.81 -16.70 -2.43
N GLU A 38 -6.01 -16.28 -2.82
CA GLU A 38 -6.28 -15.04 -3.57
C GLU A 38 -6.49 -13.84 -2.65
N LEU A 39 -6.66 -14.06 -1.34
CA LEU A 39 -6.75 -12.98 -0.36
C LEU A 39 -5.39 -12.28 -0.22
N ARG A 40 -5.42 -10.95 -0.18
CA ARG A 40 -4.24 -10.07 -0.24
C ARG A 40 -4.05 -9.24 1.01
N GLY A 41 -5.07 -9.07 1.84
CA GLY A 41 -4.97 -8.37 3.11
C GLY A 41 -6.30 -7.86 3.61
N TRP A 42 -6.23 -6.96 4.58
CA TRP A 42 -7.38 -6.22 5.11
C TRP A 42 -7.28 -4.74 4.73
N SER A 43 -8.44 -4.08 4.72
CA SER A 43 -8.56 -2.64 4.70
C SER A 43 -9.58 -2.21 5.73
N PHE A 44 -9.54 -0.94 6.11
CA PHE A 44 -10.50 -0.36 7.03
C PHE A 44 -10.78 1.07 6.64
N GLY A 45 -12.05 1.46 6.80
CA GLY A 45 -12.53 2.82 6.60
C GLY A 45 -12.73 3.49 7.95
N PHE A 46 -12.28 4.73 8.08
CA PHE A 46 -12.44 5.50 9.30
C PHE A 46 -12.68 6.98 8.99
N TYR A 47 -13.27 7.68 9.96
CA TYR A 47 -13.36 9.12 10.01
C TYR A 47 -12.34 9.66 11.01
N SER A 48 -11.62 10.72 10.64
CA SER A 48 -10.70 11.40 11.55
C SER A 48 -11.49 12.27 12.52
N CYS A 49 -11.44 11.95 13.81
CA CYS A 49 -12.06 12.74 14.87
C CYS A 49 -11.11 13.83 15.38
N ALA A 50 -9.81 13.52 15.43
CA ALA A 50 -8.76 14.49 15.74
C ALA A 50 -7.47 14.14 15.00
N ASP A 51 -6.88 15.12 14.32
CA ASP A 51 -5.60 14.99 13.64
C ASP A 51 -4.72 16.23 13.80
N GLU A 52 -3.44 16.05 13.50
CA GLU A 52 -2.45 17.11 13.47
C GLU A 52 -1.58 16.96 12.22
N TRP A 53 -1.34 18.07 11.54
CA TRP A 53 -0.41 18.15 10.43
C TRP A 53 0.88 18.82 10.89
N LYS A 54 2.02 18.23 10.54
CA LYS A 54 3.34 18.79 10.81
C LYS A 54 4.17 18.79 9.55
N ASP A 55 4.91 19.87 9.34
CA ASP A 55 5.96 19.89 8.33
C ASP A 55 7.13 19.01 8.81
N ALA A 56 7.57 18.10 7.95
CA ALA A 56 8.74 17.27 8.19
C ALA A 56 9.97 17.87 7.51
N ASP A 57 11.15 17.53 8.01
CA ASP A 57 12.44 18.05 7.52
C ASP A 57 12.75 17.65 6.07
N ASP A 58 12.05 16.65 5.54
CA ASP A 58 12.13 16.19 4.15
C ASP A 58 11.25 17.02 3.18
N GLY A 59 10.55 18.03 3.70
CA GLY A 59 9.65 18.89 2.92
C GLY A 59 8.27 18.29 2.67
N MET A 60 7.94 17.14 3.27
CA MET A 60 6.59 16.57 3.25
C MET A 60 5.79 16.97 4.49
N GLN A 61 4.47 16.99 4.36
CA GLN A 61 3.59 17.15 5.52
C GLN A 61 3.18 15.79 6.06
N HIS A 62 3.47 15.55 7.33
CA HIS A 62 3.05 14.35 8.04
C HIS A 62 1.73 14.61 8.76
N ARG A 63 0.74 13.77 8.48
CA ARG A 63 -0.53 13.74 9.20
C ARG A 63 -0.47 12.71 10.32
N TYR A 64 -0.71 13.14 11.54
CA TYR A 64 -0.81 12.31 12.72
C TYR A 64 -2.28 12.22 13.13
N LEU A 65 -2.86 11.03 13.01
CA LEU A 65 -4.21 10.76 13.48
C LEU A 65 -4.14 10.50 14.99
N LYS A 66 -4.82 11.32 15.79
CA LYS A 66 -4.88 11.21 17.25
C LYS A 66 -6.10 10.46 17.73
N ASP A 67 -7.19 10.58 16.99
CA ASP A 67 -8.46 9.92 17.27
C ASP A 67 -9.20 9.65 15.97
N ILE A 68 -9.75 8.44 15.85
CA ILE A 68 -10.46 7.96 14.66
C ILE A 68 -11.72 7.20 15.06
N ASP A 69 -12.76 7.35 14.26
CA ASP A 69 -13.97 6.55 14.35
C ASP A 69 -14.03 5.54 13.21
N MET A 70 -14.10 4.26 13.54
CA MET A 70 -14.00 3.17 12.57
C MET A 70 -15.36 2.84 11.98
N SER A 71 -15.50 2.98 10.67
CA SER A 71 -16.77 2.72 9.97
C SER A 71 -16.88 1.29 9.45
N GLU A 72 -15.78 0.72 8.95
CA GLU A 72 -15.79 -0.61 8.33
C GLU A 72 -14.42 -1.28 8.32
N VAL A 73 -14.44 -2.61 8.20
CA VAL A 73 -13.26 -3.45 7.98
C VAL A 73 -13.58 -4.45 6.86
N SER A 74 -12.70 -4.57 5.89
CA SER A 74 -12.91 -5.29 4.63
C SER A 74 -11.76 -6.25 4.32
N ILE A 75 -12.09 -7.47 3.90
CA ILE A 75 -11.13 -8.43 3.35
C ILE A 75 -10.91 -8.11 1.87
N LEU A 76 -9.65 -8.02 1.45
CA LEU A 76 -9.28 -7.66 0.09
C LEU A 76 -8.66 -8.83 -0.67
N SER A 77 -9.00 -8.92 -1.96
CA SER A 77 -8.28 -9.72 -2.97
C SER A 77 -7.32 -8.88 -3.81
N VAL A 78 -7.19 -7.59 -3.48
CA VAL A 78 -6.31 -6.61 -4.13
C VAL A 78 -5.28 -6.09 -3.13
N THR A 79 -4.22 -5.45 -3.62
CA THR A 79 -3.20 -4.84 -2.75
C THR A 79 -3.86 -3.84 -1.79
N PRO A 80 -3.71 -4.02 -0.47
CA PRO A 80 -4.24 -3.08 0.51
C PRO A 80 -3.64 -1.69 0.38
N ALA A 81 -4.41 -0.66 0.72
CA ALA A 81 -3.93 0.72 0.80
C ALA A 81 -2.88 0.91 1.94
N TYR A 82 -2.88 0.03 2.93
CA TYR A 82 -1.96 0.05 4.05
C TYR A 82 -0.88 -1.03 3.85
N ILE A 83 0.34 -0.56 3.66
CA ILE A 83 1.52 -1.37 3.31
C ILE A 83 2.03 -2.28 4.43
N ALA A 84 1.40 -2.28 5.60
CA ALA A 84 1.80 -3.06 6.77
C ALA A 84 0.66 -3.95 7.31
N THR A 85 -0.30 -4.29 6.45
CA THR A 85 -1.42 -5.15 6.82
C THR A 85 -1.11 -6.60 6.51
N SER A 86 -1.49 -7.51 7.40
CA SER A 86 -1.37 -8.95 7.16
C SER A 86 -2.73 -9.62 7.25
N ILE A 87 -2.89 -10.72 6.51
CA ILE A 87 -4.07 -11.59 6.61
C ILE A 87 -3.62 -13.01 6.89
N GLU A 88 -4.30 -13.62 7.87
CA GLU A 88 -4.13 -15.02 8.23
C GLU A 88 -5.47 -15.74 8.06
N GLN A 89 -5.47 -16.87 7.36
CA GLN A 89 -6.61 -17.78 7.33
C GLN A 89 -6.34 -18.98 8.24
N ARG A 90 -7.30 -19.30 9.11
CA ARG A 90 -7.33 -20.54 9.90
C ARG A 90 -8.58 -21.34 9.56
N SER A 91 -8.43 -22.65 9.47
CA SER A 91 -9.50 -23.63 9.26
C SER A 91 -9.16 -24.86 10.08
N ASP A 92 -10.16 -25.70 10.39
CA ASP A 92 -9.96 -26.98 11.08
C ASP A 92 -9.05 -27.95 10.29
N GLN A 93 -8.81 -27.67 9.00
CA GLN A 93 -7.78 -28.33 8.21
C GLN A 93 -6.44 -27.60 8.33
N GLU A 94 -5.38 -28.35 8.68
CA GLU A 94 -4.02 -27.95 9.12
C GLU A 94 -3.24 -26.84 8.36
N LYS A 95 -3.77 -26.21 7.31
CA LYS A 95 -3.06 -25.18 6.55
C LYS A 95 -3.47 -23.76 6.97
N ALA A 96 -2.66 -23.17 7.85
CA ALA A 96 -2.67 -21.74 8.08
C ALA A 96 -1.91 -21.03 6.93
N PHE A 97 -2.53 -20.01 6.34
CA PHE A 97 -1.90 -19.17 5.33
C PHE A 97 -1.76 -17.75 5.86
N GLU A 98 -0.53 -17.26 5.95
CA GLU A 98 -0.22 -15.85 6.27
C GLU A 98 0.29 -15.15 5.02
N ARG A 99 -0.26 -13.96 4.73
CA ARG A 99 0.28 -13.04 3.71
C ARG A 99 0.38 -11.65 4.30
N ARG A 100 1.56 -11.04 4.14
CA ARG A 100 1.82 -9.64 4.50
C ARG A 100 1.78 -8.79 3.24
N SER A 101 1.05 -7.68 3.25
CA SER A 101 1.28 -6.62 2.28
C SER A 101 2.63 -6.00 2.63
N TYR A 102 3.56 -6.01 1.69
CA TYR A 102 4.75 -5.19 1.68
C TYR A 102 5.01 -4.91 0.21
N GLU A 103 5.25 -3.65 -0.16
CA GLU A 103 5.81 -3.35 -1.48
C GLU A 103 7.28 -3.75 -1.43
N ASP A 104 7.56 -5.00 -1.80
CA ASP A 104 8.92 -5.40 -2.13
C ASP A 104 9.21 -4.84 -3.53
N GLU A 105 9.82 -3.66 -3.60
CA GLU A 105 10.60 -3.28 -4.78
C GLU A 105 11.82 -4.20 -4.87
N SER A 106 11.61 -5.50 -5.10
CA SER A 106 12.72 -6.40 -5.41
C SER A 106 13.28 -5.91 -6.75
N GLN A 107 14.39 -5.19 -6.71
CA GLN A 107 15.19 -4.98 -7.90
C GLN A 107 15.65 -6.35 -8.36
N VAL A 108 14.94 -6.93 -9.32
CA VAL A 108 15.35 -8.18 -9.96
C VAL A 108 16.62 -7.84 -10.73
N VAL A 109 17.79 -8.02 -10.10
CA VAL A 109 19.06 -8.10 -10.79
C VAL A 109 18.99 -9.40 -11.61
N LYS A 110 18.47 -9.30 -12.82
CA LYS A 110 18.50 -10.40 -13.80
C LYS A 110 19.93 -10.57 -14.27
N GLU A 111 20.72 -11.32 -13.52
CA GLU A 111 21.90 -11.95 -14.09
C GLU A 111 21.47 -13.12 -14.98
N THR A 112 21.72 -12.90 -16.28
CA THR A 112 21.85 -13.89 -17.36
C THR A 112 20.59 -14.61 -17.87
N ALA A 113 20.10 -14.13 -19.02
CA ALA A 113 20.03 -14.97 -20.23
C ALA A 113 20.01 -14.08 -21.48
N LYS A 114 21.20 -13.96 -22.06
CA LYS A 114 21.50 -13.38 -23.37
C LYS A 114 20.85 -14.25 -24.45
N GLN A 115 19.79 -13.78 -25.12
CA GLN A 115 19.51 -13.98 -26.55
C GLN A 115 18.10 -13.48 -26.90
N GLU A 116 17.99 -12.85 -28.07
CA GLU A 116 16.75 -12.48 -28.77
C GLU A 116 16.02 -11.21 -28.31
N LYS A 117 16.52 -10.06 -28.78
CA LYS A 117 15.75 -9.05 -29.54
C LYS A 117 16.65 -7.82 -29.80
N LYS A 118 17.70 -8.04 -30.61
CA LYS A 118 18.21 -6.99 -31.49
C LYS A 118 17.08 -6.68 -32.47
N GLU A 119 16.57 -5.45 -32.52
CA GLU A 119 16.01 -4.79 -33.73
C GLU A 119 15.16 -3.53 -33.46
N LYS A 120 15.03 -3.01 -32.23
CA LYS A 120 14.23 -1.79 -31.97
C LYS A 120 14.96 -0.63 -31.27
N ASN A 121 16.29 -0.59 -31.32
CA ASN A 121 17.08 0.21 -30.36
C ASN A 121 17.46 1.64 -30.78
N ASP A 122 17.18 2.10 -32.00
CA ASP A 122 17.82 3.35 -32.46
C ASP A 122 16.88 4.59 -32.46
N GLU A 123 15.56 4.42 -32.61
CA GLU A 123 14.61 5.56 -32.61
C GLU A 123 14.22 6.03 -31.19
N ASP A 124 14.25 5.14 -30.20
CA ASP A 124 13.81 5.43 -28.81
C ASP A 124 14.84 6.23 -27.97
N GLU A 125 16.11 6.29 -28.40
CA GLU A 125 17.19 6.94 -27.63
C GLU A 125 17.17 8.46 -27.77
N GLU A 126 16.75 9.01 -28.90
CA GLU A 126 16.68 10.47 -29.10
C GLU A 126 15.49 11.08 -28.35
N GLU A 127 14.33 10.42 -28.35
CA GLU A 127 13.17 10.82 -27.55
C GLU A 127 13.46 10.72 -26.04
N LYS A 128 14.15 9.65 -25.59
CA LYS A 128 14.61 9.55 -24.20
C LYS A 128 15.55 10.68 -23.81
N ARG A 129 16.50 11.05 -24.69
CA ARG A 129 17.44 12.15 -24.42
C ARG A 129 16.72 13.49 -24.34
N ALA A 130 15.75 13.74 -25.22
CA ALA A 130 14.93 14.95 -25.19
C ALA A 130 14.09 15.03 -23.91
N LEU A 131 13.50 13.91 -23.49
CA LEU A 131 12.70 13.82 -22.27
C LEU A 131 13.56 14.05 -21.01
N ILE A 132 14.73 13.40 -20.93
CA ILE A 132 15.69 13.56 -19.81
C ILE A 132 16.22 15.00 -19.74
N SER A 133 16.49 15.61 -20.89
CA SER A 133 16.91 17.02 -20.96
C SER A 133 15.83 17.95 -20.42
N ARG A 134 14.57 17.72 -20.79
CA ARG A 134 13.42 18.50 -20.33
C ARG A 134 13.21 18.38 -18.81
N TYR A 135 13.26 17.16 -18.27
CA TYR A 135 13.16 16.94 -16.83
C TYR A 135 14.32 17.57 -16.06
N LYS A 136 15.55 17.52 -16.58
CA LYS A 136 16.69 18.19 -15.94
C LYS A 136 16.50 19.71 -15.88
N HIS A 137 16.00 20.31 -16.96
CA HIS A 137 15.76 21.76 -17.01
C HIS A 137 14.64 22.19 -16.05
N GLU A 138 13.56 21.40 -15.94
CA GLU A 138 12.46 21.62 -15.01
C GLU A 138 12.93 21.54 -13.54
N VAL A 139 13.76 20.56 -13.23
CA VAL A 139 14.34 20.38 -11.88
C VAL A 139 15.29 21.53 -11.52
N GLU A 140 16.11 22.00 -12.46
CA GLU A 140 16.96 23.18 -12.24
C GLU A 140 16.12 24.45 -12.04
N PHE A 141 15.06 24.64 -12.84
CA PHE A 141 14.15 25.77 -12.71
C PHE A 141 13.44 25.80 -11.35
N LEU A 142 12.99 24.64 -10.86
CA LEU A 142 12.36 24.51 -9.54
C LEU A 142 13.35 24.76 -8.40
N LYS A 143 14.60 24.31 -8.54
CA LYS A 143 15.69 24.62 -7.59
C LYS A 143 16.02 26.12 -7.55
N MET A 144 15.95 26.81 -8.69
CA MET A 144 16.13 28.27 -8.75
C MET A 144 14.94 29.03 -8.17
N LYS A 145 13.70 28.55 -8.35
CA LYS A 145 12.48 29.17 -7.79
C LYS A 145 12.31 28.95 -6.28
N GLY A 146 12.90 27.91 -5.71
CA GLY A 146 12.94 27.69 -4.25
C GLY A 146 13.84 28.67 -3.50
N GLY A 147 14.59 29.54 -4.20
CA GLY A 147 15.52 30.52 -3.62
C GLY A 147 15.01 31.95 -3.45
N GLN A 148 13.74 32.24 -3.75
CA GLN A 148 13.15 33.58 -3.57
C GLN A 148 11.74 33.50 -2.94
N TYR A 149 11.66 33.04 -1.70
CA TYR A 149 10.60 33.44 -0.78
C TYR A 149 11.17 33.49 0.63
N ASN A 150 12.01 34.51 0.88
CA ASN A 150 12.33 35.04 2.20
C ASN A 150 13.06 36.38 2.01
N GLU A 151 12.31 37.48 1.91
CA GLU A 151 12.62 38.71 2.64
C GLU A 151 11.48 39.74 2.53
N LYS A 152 10.99 40.12 3.72
CA LYS A 152 10.12 41.26 4.10
C LYS A 152 8.61 41.13 3.97
#